data_AF-A0A966QKJ0-F1
#
_entry.id   AF-A0A966QKJ0-F1
#
_cell.length_a   1.000
_cell.length_b   1.000
_cell.length_c   1.000
_cell.angle_alpha   90.00
_cell.angle_beta   90.00
_cell.angle_gamma   90.00
#
_symmetry.space_group_name_H-M   'P 1'
#
loop_
_entity.id
_entity.type
_entity.pdbx_description
1 polymer ?
#
loop_
_entity_poly.entity_id
_entity_poly.type
_entity_poly.pdbx_seq_one_letter_code
_entity_poly.pdbx_strand_id
1 'polypeptide(L)'
;MSPEDTSTASTSRAPVPEGTISVAVGLFINGISTYVFFKIGQQALGQDGFKPIVTMWFIAFALIPGFFLPIEQETSRALAHRRALGQGGLPIIKRIIPLAAVILGGLMIALALAAPGATSNLFASNSVV
;
A
#
# COMPACT_ATOMS: atom_id res chain seq x y z
N MET A 1 35.84 -30.44 41.52
CA MET A 1 35.42 -30.64 40.13
C MET A 1 34.14 -29.85 39.93
N SER A 2 34.26 -28.56 39.62
CA SER A 2 33.09 -27.72 39.33
C SER A 2 32.76 -27.87 37.86
N PRO A 3 31.52 -28.19 37.47
CA PRO A 3 31.16 -28.22 36.06
C PRO A 3 31.14 -26.78 35.53
N GLU A 4 31.86 -26.55 34.44
CA GLU A 4 31.77 -25.33 33.63
C GLU A 4 30.40 -25.30 32.95
N ASP A 5 29.54 -24.35 33.31
CA ASP A 5 28.35 -24.03 32.54
C ASP A 5 28.77 -23.47 31.17
N THR A 6 28.74 -24.32 30.16
CA THR A 6 28.95 -23.92 28.77
C THR A 6 27.71 -23.12 28.34
N SER A 7 27.79 -21.80 28.43
CA SER A 7 26.76 -20.90 27.88
C SER A 7 26.75 -21.01 26.36
N THR A 8 25.95 -21.95 25.85
CA THR A 8 25.59 -21.99 24.43
C THR A 8 24.71 -20.78 24.16
N ALA A 9 25.32 -19.69 23.69
CA ALA A 9 24.63 -18.54 23.15
C ALA A 9 23.77 -18.99 21.96
N SER A 10 22.49 -19.29 22.22
CA SER A 10 21.51 -19.49 21.18
C SER A 10 21.39 -18.17 20.42
N THR A 11 21.85 -18.16 19.17
CA THR A 11 21.51 -17.09 18.23
C THR A 11 20.01 -17.17 18.03
N SER A 12 19.27 -16.46 18.86
CA SER A 12 17.85 -16.21 18.69
C SER A 12 17.70 -15.44 17.38
N ARG A 13 17.47 -16.16 16.27
CA ARG A 13 16.84 -15.56 15.10
C ARG A 13 15.54 -14.99 15.61
N ALA A 14 15.42 -13.67 15.63
CA ALA A 14 14.17 -13.01 15.96
C ALA A 14 13.04 -13.71 15.20
N PRO A 15 12.02 -14.25 15.89
CA PRO A 15 10.93 -14.94 15.23
C PRO A 15 10.15 -13.89 14.43
N VAL A 16 10.44 -13.80 13.14
CA VAL A 16 9.65 -12.96 12.23
C VAL A 16 8.22 -13.51 12.23
N PRO A 17 7.18 -12.66 12.36
CA PRO A 17 5.80 -13.12 12.34
C PRO A 17 5.50 -13.98 11.12
N GLU A 18 4.64 -14.98 11.30
CA GLU A 18 4.12 -15.78 10.19
C GLU A 18 3.56 -14.86 9.08
N GLY A 19 3.96 -15.11 7.84
CA GLY A 19 3.56 -14.30 6.68
C GLY A 19 4.53 -13.19 6.29
N THR A 20 5.55 -12.86 7.10
CA THR A 20 6.56 -11.84 6.74
C THR A 20 7.26 -12.15 5.42
N ILE A 21 7.62 -13.42 5.20
CA ILE A 21 8.25 -13.87 3.95
C ILE A 21 7.28 -13.70 2.77
N SER A 22 6.01 -14.05 2.94
CA SER A 22 5.00 -13.89 1.89
C SER A 22 4.79 -12.42 1.50
N VAL A 23 4.74 -11.52 2.48
CA VAL A 23 4.67 -10.07 2.24
C VAL A 23 5.92 -9.57 1.52
N ALA A 24 7.10 -10.02 1.93
CA ALA A 24 8.37 -9.62 1.30
C ALA A 24 8.43 -10.06 -0.17
N VAL A 25 8.02 -11.30 -0.47
CA VAL A 25 7.95 -11.81 -1.84
C VAL A 25 6.94 -11.01 -2.66
N GLY A 26 5.75 -10.73 -2.10
CA GLY A 26 4.74 -9.91 -2.77
C GLY A 26 5.25 -8.50 -3.09
N LEU A 27 5.93 -7.85 -2.14
CA LEU A 27 6.50 -6.52 -2.34
C LEU A 27 7.63 -6.54 -3.39
N PHE A 28 8.45 -7.58 -3.40
CA PHE A 28 9.51 -7.75 -4.40
C PHE A 28 8.93 -7.89 -5.82
N ILE A 29 7.92 -8.75 -5.99
CA ILE A 29 7.21 -8.92 -7.27
C ILE A 29 6.56 -7.60 -7.70
N ASN A 30 5.92 -6.89 -6.77
CA ASN A 30 5.31 -5.58 -7.04
C ASN A 30 6.36 -4.55 -7.52
N GLY A 31 7.53 -4.52 -6.87
CA GLY A 31 8.64 -3.65 -7.25
C GLY A 31 9.16 -3.94 -8.66
N ILE A 32 9.40 -5.23 -8.98
CA ILE A 32 9.82 -5.65 -10.33
C ILE A 32 8.77 -5.26 -11.37
N SER A 33 7.50 -5.55 -11.08
CA SER A 33 6.38 -5.25 -11.99
C SER A 33 6.29 -3.75 -12.27
N THR A 34 6.42 -2.93 -11.22
CA THR A 34 6.44 -1.47 -11.35
C THR A 34 7.62 -1.01 -12.19
N TYR A 35 8.83 -1.52 -11.94
CA TYR A 35 10.01 -1.18 -12.75
C TYR A 35 9.81 -1.52 -14.23
N VAL A 36 9.30 -2.72 -14.53
CA VAL A 36 9.03 -3.17 -15.90
C VAL A 36 7.98 -2.29 -16.56
N PHE A 37 6.89 -1.94 -15.85
CA PHE A 37 5.87 -1.04 -16.35
C PHE A 37 6.43 0.33 -16.72
N PHE A 38 7.25 0.93 -15.84
CA PHE A 38 7.88 2.24 -16.11
C PHE A 38 8.85 2.16 -17.29
N LYS A 39 9.66 1.10 -17.36
CA LYS A 39 10.63 0.90 -18.45
C LYS A 39 9.92 0.76 -19.80
N ILE A 40 8.91 -0.12 -19.88
CA ILE A 40 8.14 -0.33 -21.11
C ILE A 40 7.37 0.93 -21.48
N GLY A 41 6.74 1.59 -20.50
CA GLY A 41 5.99 2.82 -20.72
C GLY A 41 6.85 3.95 -21.29
N GLN A 42 8.05 4.16 -20.76
CA GLN A 42 9.00 5.14 -21.30
C GLN A 42 9.49 4.77 -22.71
N GLN A 43 9.72 3.48 -22.98
CA GLN A 43 10.13 3.02 -24.32
C GLN A 43 9.02 3.17 -25.36
N ALA A 44 7.77 2.91 -24.98
CA ALA A 44 6.62 2.95 -25.88
C ALA A 44 6.12 4.37 -26.15
N LEU A 45 6.15 5.26 -25.15
CA LEU A 45 5.54 6.59 -25.22
C LEU A 45 6.54 7.75 -25.24
N GLY A 46 7.84 7.46 -25.10
CA GLY A 46 8.87 8.49 -24.90
C GLY A 46 8.75 9.19 -23.54
N GLN A 47 9.68 10.10 -23.25
CA GLN A 47 9.70 10.79 -21.95
C GLN A 47 8.48 11.70 -21.74
N ASP A 48 8.11 12.47 -22.76
CA ASP A 48 7.03 13.46 -22.66
C ASP A 48 5.65 12.78 -22.59
N GLY A 49 5.42 11.74 -23.41
CA GLY A 49 4.17 10.98 -23.42
C GLY A 49 3.93 10.17 -22.14
N PHE A 50 5.00 9.73 -21.45
CA PHE A 50 4.88 8.95 -20.23
C PHE A 50 4.72 9.81 -18.96
N LYS A 51 5.15 11.08 -19.00
CA LYS A 51 5.14 12.00 -17.84
C LYS A 51 3.75 12.15 -17.18
N PRO A 52 2.64 12.33 -17.93
CA PRO A 52 1.28 12.27 -17.38
C PRO A 52 0.98 11.03 -16.52
N ILE A 53 1.36 9.85 -17.03
CA ILE A 53 1.06 8.57 -16.39
C ILE A 53 1.83 8.46 -15.07
N VAL A 54 3.09 8.90 -15.05
CA VAL A 54 3.92 8.94 -13.84
C VAL A 54 3.33 9.90 -12.80
N THR A 55 2.86 11.08 -13.20
CA THR A 55 2.19 12.02 -12.30
C THR A 55 0.96 11.39 -11.66
N MET A 56 0.13 10.70 -12.45
CA MET A 56 -1.06 10.01 -11.95
C MET A 56 -0.69 8.88 -10.99
N TRP A 57 0.39 8.14 -11.28
CA TRP A 57 0.92 7.11 -10.38
C TRP A 57 1.33 7.69 -9.03
N PHE A 58 2.05 8.83 -8.99
CA PHE A 58 2.42 9.49 -7.74
C PHE A 58 1.22 10.00 -6.94
N ILE A 59 0.22 10.57 -7.62
CA ILE A 59 -1.02 11.01 -6.98
C ILE A 59 -1.73 9.81 -6.33
N ALA A 60 -1.88 8.70 -7.06
CA ALA A 60 -2.49 7.48 -6.53
C ALA A 60 -1.68 6.91 -5.36
N PHE A 61 -0.35 6.87 -5.47
CA PHE A 61 0.56 6.35 -4.45
C PHE A 61 0.60 7.23 -3.18
N ALA A 62 0.29 8.52 -3.28
CA ALA A 62 0.13 9.39 -2.11
C ALA A 62 -1.25 9.23 -1.47
N LEU A 63 -2.31 9.28 -2.29
CA LEU A 63 -3.69 9.30 -1.79
C LEU A 63 -4.11 7.95 -1.21
N ILE A 64 -3.87 6.84 -1.91
CA ILE A 64 -4.39 5.53 -1.48
C ILE A 64 -3.80 5.15 -0.11
N PRO A 65 -2.47 5.08 0.08
CA PRO A 65 -1.91 4.79 1.40
C PRO A 65 -2.26 5.86 2.43
N GLY A 66 -2.30 7.14 2.03
CA GLY A 66 -2.63 8.24 2.94
C GLY A 66 -3.99 8.10 3.63
N PHE A 67 -5.01 7.65 2.90
CA PHE A 67 -6.37 7.49 3.45
C PHE A 67 -6.66 6.08 3.99
N PHE A 68 -6.07 5.04 3.40
CA PHE A 68 -6.43 3.66 3.71
C PHE A 68 -5.48 2.96 4.70
N LEU A 69 -4.21 3.36 4.81
CA LEU A 69 -3.30 2.78 5.80
C LEU A 69 -3.80 2.94 7.24
N PRO A 70 -4.32 4.11 7.69
CA PRO A 70 -4.79 4.24 9.06
C PRO A 70 -5.91 3.25 9.41
N ILE A 71 -6.83 3.04 8.47
CA ILE A 71 -7.94 2.08 8.63
C ILE A 71 -7.43 0.66 8.61
N GLU A 72 -6.50 0.33 7.72
CA GLU A 72 -5.89 -0.99 7.64
C GLU A 72 -5.16 -1.34 8.95
N GLN A 73 -4.41 -0.39 9.51
CA GLN A 73 -3.71 -0.55 10.78
C GLN A 73 -4.69 -0.72 11.95
N GLU A 74 -5.74 0.10 12.01
CA GLU A 74 -6.76 0.00 13.06
C GLU A 74 -7.52 -1.32 12.98
N THR A 75 -7.89 -1.74 11.77
CA THR A 75 -8.57 -3.01 11.51
C THR A 75 -7.69 -4.18 11.92
N SER A 76 -6.41 -4.16 11.53
CA SER A 76 -5.44 -5.19 11.86
C SER A 76 -5.24 -5.32 13.37
N ARG A 77 -5.10 -4.19 14.07
CA ARG A 77 -5.00 -4.14 15.53
C ARG A 77 -6.24 -4.71 16.21
N ALA A 78 -7.42 -4.26 15.80
CA ALA A 78 -8.69 -4.72 16.38
C ALA A 78 -8.93 -6.21 16.12
N LEU A 79 -8.59 -6.70 14.93
CA LEU A 79 -8.71 -8.11 14.56
C LEU A 79 -7.73 -8.99 15.35
N ALA A 80 -6.49 -8.55 15.51
CA ALA A 80 -5.50 -9.25 16.32
C ALA A 80 -5.95 -9.37 17.78
N HIS A 81 -6.49 -8.28 18.35
CA HIS A 81 -7.05 -8.30 19.70
C HIS A 81 -8.20 -9.29 19.86
N ARG A 82 -9.16 -9.31 18.92
CA ARG A 82 -10.26 -10.29 18.93
C ARG A 82 -9.78 -11.72 18.74
N ARG A 83 -8.80 -11.95 17.86
CA ARG A 83 -8.20 -13.27 17.64
C ARG A 83 -7.53 -13.81 18.90
N ALA A 84 -6.84 -12.96 19.67
CA ALA A 84 -6.24 -13.35 20.94
C ALA A 84 -7.29 -13.78 21.99
N LEU A 85 -8.51 -13.26 21.91
CA LEU A 85 -9.65 -13.64 22.75
C LEU A 85 -10.49 -14.79 22.17
N GLY A 86 -10.06 -15.41 21.06
CA GLY A 86 -10.83 -16.46 20.36
C GLY A 86 -12.12 -15.96 19.71
N GLN A 87 -12.28 -14.64 19.54
CA GLN A 87 -13.47 -14.04 18.94
C GLN A 87 -13.31 -13.87 17.43
N GLY A 88 -14.40 -14.10 16.69
CA GLY A 88 -14.44 -13.85 15.23
C GLY A 88 -14.31 -12.36 14.86
N GLY A 89 -13.83 -12.10 13.63
CA GLY A 89 -13.60 -10.77 13.09
C GLY A 89 -14.79 -10.12 12.37
N LEU A 90 -15.88 -10.85 12.11
CA LEU A 90 -17.02 -10.39 11.31
C LEU A 90 -17.64 -9.04 11.79
N PRO A 91 -17.79 -8.78 13.10
CA PRO A 91 -18.34 -7.50 13.57
C PRO A 91 -17.45 -6.30 13.24
N ILE A 92 -16.13 -6.48 13.22
CA ILE A 92 -15.15 -5.45 12.84
C ILE A 92 -15.33 -5.12 11.35
N ILE A 93 -15.34 -6.15 10.51
CA ILE A 93 -15.45 -6.01 9.05
C ILE A 93 -16.74 -5.28 8.66
N LYS A 94 -17.88 -5.66 9.26
CA LYS A 94 -19.17 -5.00 9.02
C LYS A 94 -19.16 -3.50 9.33
N ARG A 95 -18.30 -3.06 10.27
CA ARG A 95 -18.18 -1.65 10.66
C ARG A 95 -17.19 -0.87 9.78
N ILE A 96 -16.12 -1.52 9.34
CA ILE A 96 -15.08 -0.87 8.51
C ILE A 96 -15.48 -0.74 7.04
N ILE A 97 -16.19 -1.71 6.47
CA ILE A 97 -16.65 -1.64 5.07
C ILE A 97 -17.38 -0.33 4.75
N PRO A 98 -18.43 0.10 5.48
CA PRO A 98 -19.12 1.35 5.16
C PRO A 98 -18.21 2.57 5.35
N LEU A 99 -17.31 2.57 6.33
CA LEU A 99 -16.35 3.66 6.54
C LEU A 99 -15.39 3.79 5.34
N ALA A 100 -14.81 2.67 4.91
CA ALA A 100 -13.94 2.61 3.74
C ALA A 100 -14.68 3.04 2.47
N ALA A 101 -15.94 2.63 2.32
CA ALA A 101 -16.78 3.03 1.19
C ALA A 101 -17.09 4.54 1.18
N VAL A 102 -17.35 5.15 2.34
CA VAL A 102 -17.57 6.60 2.46
C VAL A 102 -16.30 7.37 2.11
N ILE A 103 -15.14 6.92 2.59
CA ILE A 103 -13.85 7.55 2.27
C ILE A 103 -13.54 7.42 0.78
N LEU A 104 -13.74 6.24 0.20
CA LEU A 104 -13.58 6.01 -1.23
C LEU A 104 -14.50 6.91 -2.05
N GLY A 105 -15.80 6.95 -1.70
CA GLY A 105 -16.78 7.80 -2.36
C GLY A 105 -16.43 9.28 -2.27
N GLY A 106 -16.03 9.75 -1.08
CA GLY A 106 -15.56 11.12 -0.86
C GLY A 106 -14.32 11.45 -1.67
N LEU A 107 -13.34 10.54 -1.74
CA LEU A 107 -12.13 10.72 -2.53
C LEU A 107 -12.44 10.79 -4.03
N MET A 108 -13.33 9.93 -4.53
CA MET A 108 -13.77 9.95 -5.93
C MET A 108 -14.48 11.26 -6.28
N ILE A 109 -15.36 11.75 -5.39
CA ILE A 109 -16.03 13.05 -5.57
C ILE A 109 -15.00 14.19 -5.56
N ALA A 110 -14.08 14.21 -4.60
CA ALA A 110 -13.04 15.23 -4.52
C ALA A 110 -12.16 15.25 -5.77
N LEU A 111 -11.76 14.07 -6.28
CA LEU A 111 -11.00 13.95 -7.52
C LEU A 111 -11.80 14.42 -8.74
N ALA A 112 -13.08 14.07 -8.83
CA ALA A 112 -13.95 14.51 -9.92
C ALA A 112 -14.11 16.04 -9.94
N LEU A 113 -14.24 16.66 -8.77
CA LEU A 113 -14.31 18.12 -8.63
C LEU A 113 -12.97 18.81 -8.92
N ALA A 114 -11.85 18.18 -8.53
CA ALA A 114 -10.51 18.69 -8.79
C ALA A 114 -10.06 18.47 -10.25
N ALA A 115 -10.66 17.52 -10.97
CA ALA A 115 -10.22 17.09 -12.30
C ALA A 115 -10.06 18.25 -13.31
N PRO A 116 -11.00 19.21 -13.47
CA PRO A 116 -10.84 20.29 -14.45
C PRO A 116 -9.64 21.22 -14.18
N GLY A 117 -9.34 21.47 -12.90
CA GLY A 117 -8.17 22.26 -12.48
C GLY A 117 -6.87 21.44 -12.55
N ALA A 118 -6.95 20.15 -12.25
CA ALA A 118 -5.82 19.24 -12.33
C ALA A 118 -5.39 18.99 -13.78
N THR A 119 -6.32 18.77 -14.71
CA THR A 119 -6.02 18.57 -16.14
C THR A 119 -5.35 19.79 -16.77
N SER A 120 -5.84 20.99 -16.44
CA SER A 120 -5.29 22.25 -16.96
C SER A 120 -3.89 22.59 -16.41
N ASN A 121 -3.55 22.18 -15.19
CA ASN A 121 -2.24 22.52 -14.59
C ASN A 121 -1.21 21.37 -14.63
N LEU A 122 -1.66 20.12 -14.47
CA LEU A 122 -0.78 18.95 -14.36
C LEU A 122 -0.55 18.25 -15.72
N PHE A 123 -1.44 18.45 -16.69
CA PHE A 123 -1.44 17.70 -17.95
C PHE A 123 -1.39 18.58 -19.22
N ALA A 124 -1.49 19.92 -19.12
CA ALA A 124 -1.52 20.83 -20.26
C ALA A 124 -0.26 20.85 -21.15
N SER A 125 0.85 20.25 -20.71
CA SER A 125 2.04 20.09 -21.55
C SER A 125 1.93 18.96 -22.60
N ASN A 126 0.84 18.17 -22.62
CA ASN A 126 0.73 16.99 -23.47
C ASN A 126 -0.56 16.93 -24.32
N SER A 127 -1.27 18.06 -24.48
CA SER A 127 -2.33 18.17 -25.48
C SER A 127 -1.68 18.34 -26.86
N VAL A 128 -1.28 17.21 -27.46
CA VAL A 128 -1.16 17.12 -28.92
C VAL A 128 -2.56 17.29 -29.52
N VAL A 129 -2.63 18.21 -30.49
CA VAL A 129 -3.73 18.61 -31.39
C VAL A 129 -4.90 17.64 -31.47
#